data_AF-A0A7Y4W847-F1
#
_entry.id   AF-A0A7Y4W847-F1
#
_cell.length_a   1.000
_cell.length_b   1.000
_cell.length_c   1.000
_cell.angle_alpha   90.00
_cell.angle_beta   90.00
_cell.angle_gamma   90.00
#
_symmetry.space_group_name_H-M   'P 1'
#
loop_
_entity.id
_entity.type
_entity.pdbx_description
1 polymer ?
#
loop_
_entity_poly.entity_id
_entity_poly.type
_entity_poly.pdbx_seq_one_letter_code
_entity_poly.pdbx_strand_id
1 'polypeptide(L)'
;MQTPTNLPEALQYIAKQQQEKIASQITEAQLKLLTVSYDKAASYTTVIIFGGYAGMFALWQLSKEFLSKEQALWSALLVLVSLLSFVLFEVLKMILVTRSVFKKLAVLRAPGVRGDPQRLLAALTELEESQHAGLGGFLVAWAITVAVALGGA
;
A
#
# COMPACT_ATOMS: atom_id res chain seq x y z
N MET A 1 -5.36 20.41 39.06
CA MET A 1 -4.67 21.26 38.07
C MET A 1 -3.86 22.27 38.85
N GLN A 2 -2.54 22.06 38.98
CA GLN A 2 -1.65 22.97 39.71
C GLN A 2 -1.00 23.90 38.68
N THR A 3 -1.31 25.19 38.77
CA THR A 3 -0.64 26.25 38.02
C THR A 3 0.79 26.37 38.53
N PRO A 4 1.82 26.32 37.66
CA PRO A 4 3.22 26.46 38.08
C PRO A 4 3.44 27.86 38.66
N THR A 5 4.04 27.93 39.86
CA THR A 5 4.27 29.19 40.59
C THR A 5 5.65 29.81 40.28
N ASN A 6 6.51 29.08 39.55
CA ASN A 6 7.87 29.49 39.20
C ASN A 6 8.05 29.64 37.68
N LEU A 7 8.68 30.74 37.25
CA LEU A 7 8.98 31.06 35.84
C LEU A 7 9.68 29.91 35.06
N PRO A 8 10.67 29.20 35.64
CA PRO A 8 11.30 28.04 34.97
C PRO A 8 10.35 26.85 34.76
N GLU A 9 9.45 26.58 35.70
CA GLU A 9 8.46 25.50 35.60
C GLU A 9 7.38 25.82 34.56
N ALA A 10 6.97 27.08 34.48
CA ALA A 10 6.05 27.56 33.45
C ALA A 10 6.64 27.38 32.04
N LEU A 11 7.94 27.70 31.86
CA LEU A 11 8.63 27.49 30.58
C LEU A 11 8.75 26.00 30.22
N GLN A 12 9.07 25.13 31.17
CA GLN A 12 9.10 23.68 30.95
C GLN A 12 7.71 23.12 30.63
N TYR A 13 6.67 23.60 31.29
CA TYR A 13 5.29 23.21 31.04
C TYR A 13 4.84 23.62 29.64
N ILE A 14 5.11 24.86 29.23
CA ILE A 14 4.80 25.36 27.88
C ILE A 14 5.58 24.58 26.82
N ALA A 15 6.88 24.33 27.04
CA ALA A 15 7.71 23.55 26.12
C ALA A 15 7.18 22.12 25.95
N LYS A 16 6.80 21.46 27.05
CA LYS A 16 6.23 20.11 27.02
C LYS A 16 4.88 20.06 26.30
N GLN A 17 3.98 21.01 26.60
CA GLN A 17 2.68 21.14 25.90
C GLN A 17 2.86 21.39 24.41
N GLN A 18 3.81 22.25 24.03
CA GLN A 18 4.10 22.55 22.64
C GLN A 18 4.70 21.34 21.92
N GLN A 19 5.56 20.58 22.58
CA GLN A 19 6.15 19.35 22.05
C GLN A 19 5.10 18.25 21.82
N GLU A 20 4.19 18.03 22.78
CA GLU A 20 3.07 17.10 22.64
C GLU A 20 2.15 17.50 21.47
N LYS A 21 1.90 18.80 21.30
CA LYS A 21 1.06 19.34 20.22
C LYS A 21 1.73 19.20 18.85
N ILE A 22 3.03 19.42 18.74
CA ILE A 22 3.79 19.23 17.49
C ILE A 22 3.81 17.74 17.13
N ALA A 23 4.07 16.86 18.08
CA ALA A 23 4.12 15.42 17.85
C ALA A 23 2.74 14.85 17.46
N SER A 24 1.65 15.35 18.07
CA SER A 24 0.29 14.97 17.66
C SER A 24 -0.03 15.44 16.25
N GLN A 25 0.32 16.68 15.89
CA GLN A 25 0.11 17.24 14.55
C GLN A 25 0.88 16.46 13.48
N ILE A 26 2.13 16.08 13.74
CA ILE A 26 2.93 15.25 12.81
C ILE A 26 2.27 13.87 12.63
N THR A 27 1.85 13.25 13.74
CA THR A 27 1.17 11.94 13.69
C THR A 27 -0.13 12.01 12.90
N GLU A 28 -0.95 13.04 13.11
CA GLU A 28 -2.20 13.25 12.38
C GLU A 28 -1.97 13.53 10.90
N ALA A 29 -0.98 14.35 10.55
CA ALA A 29 -0.61 14.63 9.17
C ALA A 29 -0.18 13.34 8.45
N GLN A 30 0.64 12.50 9.08
CA GLN A 30 1.05 11.23 8.51
C GLN A 30 -0.09 10.24 8.37
N LEU A 31 -0.96 10.13 9.39
CA LEU A 31 -2.15 9.30 9.31
C LEU A 31 -3.03 9.74 8.12
N LYS A 32 -3.25 11.04 7.98
CA LYS A 32 -4.03 11.61 6.88
C LYS A 32 -3.40 11.32 5.52
N LEU A 33 -2.09 11.51 5.37
CA LEU A 33 -1.37 11.20 4.13
C LEU A 33 -1.42 9.70 3.79
N LEU A 34 -1.31 8.83 4.79
CA LEU A 34 -1.37 7.38 4.61
C LEU A 34 -2.76 6.95 4.12
N THR A 35 -3.82 7.44 4.76
CA THR A 35 -5.22 7.15 4.39
C THR A 35 -5.53 7.67 2.99
N VAL A 36 -5.21 8.93 2.70
CA VAL A 36 -5.47 9.54 1.38
C VAL A 36 -4.71 8.81 0.28
N SER A 37 -3.44 8.47 0.50
CA SER A 37 -2.64 7.72 -0.47
C SER A 37 -3.21 6.32 -0.72
N TYR A 38 -3.63 5.62 0.33
CA TYR A 38 -4.24 4.29 0.22
C TYR A 38 -5.56 4.32 -0.55
N ASP A 39 -6.45 5.27 -0.21
CA ASP A 39 -7.74 5.43 -0.90
C ASP A 39 -7.57 5.72 -2.39
N LYS A 40 -6.61 6.60 -2.73
CA LYS A 40 -6.28 6.90 -4.13
C LYS A 40 -5.71 5.68 -4.85
N ALA A 41 -4.76 4.97 -4.24
CA ALA A 41 -4.18 3.76 -4.83
C ALA A 41 -5.24 2.67 -5.08
N ALA A 42 -6.16 2.46 -4.13
CA ALA A 42 -7.27 1.52 -4.28
C ALA A 42 -8.22 1.93 -5.42
N SER A 43 -8.54 3.22 -5.54
CA SER A 43 -9.38 3.74 -6.63
C SER A 43 -8.74 3.56 -8.00
N TYR A 44 -7.46 3.92 -8.17
CA TYR A 44 -6.75 3.72 -9.44
C TYR A 44 -6.65 2.25 -9.82
N THR A 45 -6.34 1.39 -8.86
CA THR A 45 -6.29 -0.07 -9.08
C THR A 45 -7.62 -0.58 -9.58
N THR A 46 -8.73 -0.16 -8.97
CA THR A 46 -10.09 -0.53 -9.39
C THR A 46 -10.36 -0.13 -10.84
N VAL A 47 -10.04 1.12 -11.21
CA VAL A 47 -10.24 1.62 -12.58
C VAL A 47 -9.40 0.84 -13.60
N ILE A 48 -8.13 0.58 -13.29
CA ILE A 48 -7.23 -0.18 -14.17
C ILE A 48 -7.74 -1.61 -14.35
N ILE A 49 -8.20 -2.26 -13.27
CA ILE A 49 -8.76 -3.61 -13.31
C ILE A 49 -10.01 -3.65 -14.20
N PHE A 50 -10.99 -2.78 -13.95
CA PHE A 50 -12.22 -2.73 -14.75
C PHE A 50 -11.93 -2.37 -16.21
N GLY A 51 -11.06 -1.41 -16.45
CA GLY A 51 -10.65 -1.02 -17.80
C GLY A 51 -9.91 -2.13 -18.54
N GLY A 52 -9.01 -2.84 -17.85
CA GLY A 52 -8.29 -3.99 -18.40
C GLY A 52 -9.21 -5.14 -18.78
N TYR A 53 -10.15 -5.50 -17.91
CA TYR A 53 -11.16 -6.52 -18.23
C TYR A 53 -12.06 -6.11 -19.39
N ALA A 54 -12.57 -4.87 -19.37
CA ALA A 54 -13.40 -4.37 -20.46
C ALA A 54 -12.66 -4.41 -21.80
N GLY A 55 -11.39 -4.00 -21.83
CA GLY A 55 -10.54 -4.07 -23.01
C GLY A 55 -10.30 -5.51 -23.49
N MET A 56 -10.00 -6.43 -22.57
CA MET A 56 -9.82 -7.86 -22.88
C MET A 56 -11.10 -8.47 -23.48
N PHE A 57 -12.27 -8.20 -22.88
CA PHE A 57 -13.55 -8.71 -23.40
C PHE A 57 -13.92 -8.08 -24.75
N ALA A 58 -13.63 -6.79 -24.96
CA ALA A 58 -13.86 -6.14 -26.25
C ALA A 58 -13.00 -6.79 -27.35
N LEU A 59 -11.71 -7.01 -27.07
CA LEU A 59 -10.80 -7.70 -27.99
C LEU A 59 -11.24 -9.15 -28.25
N TRP A 60 -11.68 -9.86 -27.21
CA TRP A 60 -12.20 -11.23 -27.34
C TRP A 60 -13.41 -11.32 -28.26
N GLN A 61 -14.38 -10.39 -28.13
CA GLN A 61 -15.55 -10.37 -28.99
C GLN A 61 -15.19 -10.12 -30.46
N LEU A 62 -14.14 -9.34 -30.71
CA LEU A 62 -13.67 -9.05 -32.06
C LEU A 62 -12.87 -10.22 -32.65
N SER A 63 -12.08 -10.92 -31.83
CA SER A 63 -11.16 -11.97 -32.30
C SER A 63 -11.81 -13.35 -32.41
N LYS A 64 -12.83 -13.66 -31.58
CA LYS A 64 -13.49 -14.97 -31.54
C LYS A 64 -14.03 -15.43 -32.91
N GLU A 65 -14.42 -14.49 -33.77
CA GLU A 65 -15.01 -14.80 -35.09
C GLU A 65 -13.96 -15.31 -36.10
N PHE A 66 -12.69 -15.01 -35.84
CA PHE A 66 -11.55 -15.45 -36.66
C PHE A 66 -10.90 -16.74 -36.15
N LEU A 67 -11.38 -17.29 -35.03
CA LEU A 67 -10.83 -18.49 -34.37
C LEU A 67 -11.68 -19.73 -34.65
N SER A 68 -11.03 -20.87 -34.88
CA SER A 68 -11.74 -22.15 -34.92
C SER A 68 -12.28 -22.49 -33.51
N LYS A 69 -13.34 -23.31 -33.43
CA LYS A 69 -13.97 -23.66 -32.15
C LYS A 69 -12.99 -24.24 -31.12
N GLU A 70 -12.02 -25.04 -31.58
CA GLU A 70 -11.00 -25.64 -30.72
C GLU A 70 -9.97 -24.61 -30.25
N GLN A 71 -9.53 -23.71 -31.13
CA GLN A 71 -8.59 -22.63 -30.79
C GLN A 71 -9.21 -21.61 -29.83
N ALA A 72 -10.49 -21.29 -30.02
CA ALA A 72 -11.24 -20.44 -29.10
C ALA A 72 -11.35 -21.08 -27.70
N LEU A 73 -11.53 -22.40 -27.61
CA LEU A 73 -11.66 -23.09 -26.34
C LEU A 73 -10.33 -23.10 -25.56
N TRP A 74 -9.20 -23.37 -26.24
CA TRP A 74 -7.87 -23.29 -25.64
C TRP A 74 -7.51 -21.86 -25.22
N SER A 75 -7.80 -20.87 -26.06
CA SER A 75 -7.55 -19.46 -25.75
C SER A 75 -8.38 -18.98 -24.56
N ALA A 76 -9.66 -19.37 -24.48
CA ALA A 76 -10.52 -19.06 -23.34
C ALA A 76 -9.98 -19.69 -22.03
N LEU A 77 -9.44 -20.91 -22.11
CA LEU A 77 -8.88 -21.61 -20.95
C LEU A 77 -7.59 -20.91 -20.46
N LEU A 78 -6.72 -20.48 -21.38
CA LEU A 78 -5.51 -19.71 -21.06
C LEU A 78 -5.85 -18.33 -20.46
N VAL A 79 -6.85 -17.64 -21.02
CA VAL A 79 -7.36 -16.38 -20.47
C VAL A 79 -7.91 -16.58 -19.07
N LEU A 80 -8.66 -17.66 -18.82
CA LEU A 80 -9.20 -17.98 -17.49
C LEU A 80 -8.08 -18.26 -16.47
N VAL A 81 -7.05 -19.00 -16.84
CA VAL A 81 -5.90 -19.28 -15.97
C VAL A 81 -5.12 -17.99 -15.65
N SER A 82 -4.86 -17.17 -16.68
CA SER A 82 -4.22 -15.86 -16.52
C SER A 82 -5.03 -14.96 -15.59
N LEU A 83 -6.35 -14.93 -15.77
CA LEU A 83 -7.29 -14.21 -14.94
C LEU A 83 -7.25 -14.64 -13.47
N LEU A 84 -7.31 -15.95 -13.21
CA LEU A 84 -7.25 -16.48 -11.85
C LEU A 84 -5.90 -16.17 -11.18
N SER A 85 -4.80 -16.29 -11.93
CA SER A 85 -3.46 -15.92 -11.45
C SER A 85 -3.37 -14.43 -11.09
N PHE A 86 -3.92 -13.55 -11.93
CA PHE A 86 -3.96 -12.12 -11.66
C PHE A 86 -4.79 -11.78 -10.42
N VAL A 87 -5.97 -12.40 -10.27
CA VAL A 87 -6.82 -12.19 -9.07
C VAL A 87 -6.11 -12.65 -7.81
N LEU A 88 -5.49 -13.84 -7.83
CA LEU A 88 -4.72 -14.35 -6.69
C LEU A 88 -3.57 -13.39 -6.34
N PHE A 89 -2.87 -12.87 -7.35
CA PHE A 89 -1.83 -11.86 -7.16
C PHE A 89 -2.36 -10.56 -6.53
N GLU A 90 -3.47 -10.01 -7.04
CA GLU A 90 -4.06 -8.79 -6.51
C GLU A 90 -4.48 -8.96 -5.04
N VAL A 91 -5.05 -10.11 -4.69
CA VAL A 91 -5.42 -10.45 -3.31
C VAL A 91 -4.20 -10.54 -2.41
N LEU A 92 -3.14 -11.24 -2.84
CA LEU A 92 -1.90 -11.35 -2.06
C LEU A 92 -1.23 -9.99 -1.87
N LYS A 93 -1.13 -9.18 -2.93
CA LYS A 93 -0.62 -7.81 -2.86
C LYS A 93 -1.42 -6.99 -1.85
N MET A 94 -2.74 -7.01 -1.95
CA MET A 94 -3.62 -6.28 -1.03
C MET A 94 -3.37 -6.70 0.42
N ILE A 95 -3.28 -8.01 0.71
CA ILE A 95 -2.98 -8.51 2.05
C ILE A 95 -1.63 -7.99 2.56
N LEU A 96 -0.57 -8.02 1.74
CA LEU A 96 0.76 -7.55 2.14
C LEU A 96 0.81 -6.04 2.41
N VAL A 97 0.16 -5.25 1.54
CA VAL A 97 0.06 -3.80 1.70
C VAL A 97 -0.73 -3.45 2.95
N THR A 98 -1.91 -4.06 3.14
CA THR A 98 -2.74 -3.83 4.33
C THR A 98 -1.99 -4.19 5.61
N ARG A 99 -1.30 -5.34 5.67
CA ARG A 99 -0.48 -5.72 6.84
C ARG A 99 0.64 -4.70 7.11
N SER A 100 1.25 -4.17 6.07
CA SER A 100 2.30 -3.15 6.19
C SER A 100 1.76 -1.83 6.74
N VAL A 101 0.58 -1.40 6.26
CA VAL A 101 -0.13 -0.23 6.77
C VAL A 101 -0.50 -0.41 8.25
N PHE A 102 -1.05 -1.57 8.63
CA PHE A 102 -1.39 -1.85 10.03
C PHE A 102 -0.16 -1.85 10.96
N LYS A 103 0.99 -2.36 10.51
CA LYS A 103 2.25 -2.28 11.26
C LYS A 103 2.70 -0.83 11.47
N LYS A 104 2.65 0.01 10.43
CA LYS A 104 2.96 1.44 10.55
C LYS A 104 2.02 2.15 11.52
N LEU A 105 0.72 1.85 11.46
CA LEU A 105 -0.27 2.40 12.39
C LEU A 105 -0.04 1.98 13.84
N ALA A 106 0.40 0.73 14.07
CA ALA A 106 0.71 0.23 15.41
C ALA A 106 1.90 1.00 16.03
N VAL A 107 2.95 1.26 15.25
CA VAL A 107 4.12 2.04 15.69
C VAL A 107 3.76 3.51 15.96
N LEU A 108 2.95 4.12 15.10
CA LEU A 108 2.47 5.50 15.28
C LEU A 108 1.53 5.69 16.48
N ARG A 109 0.84 4.63 16.91
CA ARG A 109 -0.04 4.65 18.09
C ARG A 109 0.68 4.33 19.41
N ALA A 110 1.94 3.92 19.38
CA ALA A 110 2.67 3.54 20.59
C ALA A 110 2.85 4.75 21.55
N PRO A 111 2.40 4.66 22.82
CA PRO A 111 2.36 5.80 23.74
C PRO A 111 3.74 6.37 24.10
N GLY A 112 4.82 5.60 23.94
CA GLY A 112 6.20 6.07 24.17
C GLY A 112 6.84 6.83 23.00
N VAL A 113 6.24 6.79 21.80
CA VAL A 113 6.78 7.39 20.58
C VAL A 113 6.13 8.75 20.29
N ARG A 114 4.89 8.96 20.75
CA ARG A 114 4.15 10.23 20.61
C ARG A 114 4.71 11.40 21.43
N GLY A 115 5.47 11.14 22.49
CA GLY A 115 6.02 12.19 23.35
C GLY A 115 7.33 12.80 22.85
N ASP A 116 8.00 12.14 21.90
CA ASP A 116 9.35 12.52 21.45
C ASP A 116 9.40 12.54 19.90
N PRO A 117 9.45 13.73 19.28
CA PRO A 117 9.51 13.89 17.84
C PRO A 117 10.72 13.17 17.19
N GLN A 118 11.86 13.07 17.89
CA GLN A 118 13.05 12.43 17.34
C GLN A 118 12.89 10.90 17.29
N ARG A 119 12.28 10.31 18.32
CA ARG A 119 11.97 8.87 18.32
C ARG A 119 10.90 8.50 17.29
N LEU A 120 9.94 9.39 17.06
CA LEU A 120 8.94 9.20 16.02
C LEU A 120 9.57 9.19 14.63
N LEU A 121 10.49 10.11 14.35
CA LEU A 121 11.24 10.13 13.10
C LEU A 121 12.12 8.88 12.94
N ALA A 122 12.89 8.51 13.98
CA ALA A 122 13.74 7.32 13.93
C ALA A 122 12.95 6.04 13.66
N ALA A 123 11.80 5.86 14.32
CA ALA A 123 10.93 4.70 14.12
C ALA A 123 10.34 4.65 12.70
N LEU A 124 10.10 5.81 12.07
CA LEU A 124 9.64 5.88 10.69
C LEU A 124 10.75 5.54 9.69
N THR A 125 11.97 6.02 9.91
CA THR A 125 13.11 5.72 9.06
C THR A 125 13.45 4.23 9.10
N GLU A 126 13.42 3.61 10.29
CA GLU A 126 13.61 2.17 10.46
C GLU A 126 12.52 1.34 9.74
N LEU A 127 11.27 1.82 9.77
CA LEU A 127 10.16 1.20 9.03
C LEU A 127 10.30 1.36 7.51
N GLU A 128 10.82 2.49 7.01
CA GLU A 128 11.08 2.72 5.59
C GLU A 128 12.20 1.81 5.08
N GLU A 129 13.33 1.74 5.80
CA GLU A 129 14.44 0.85 5.44
C GLU A 129 14.00 -0.62 5.39
N SER A 130 13.19 -1.04 6.38
CA SER A 130 12.62 -2.39 6.43
C SER A 130 11.65 -2.69 5.28
N GLN A 131 10.95 -1.67 4.76
CA GLN A 131 10.03 -1.83 3.64
C GLN A 131 10.73 -1.90 2.28
N HIS A 132 11.79 -1.11 2.09
CA HIS A 132 12.55 -1.10 0.85
C HIS A 132 13.18 -2.48 0.55
N ALA A 133 13.60 -3.21 1.58
CA ALA A 133 14.11 -4.58 1.43
C ALA A 133 13.03 -5.59 0.98
N GLY A 134 11.76 -5.38 1.34
CA GLY A 134 10.65 -6.28 1.00
C GLY A 134 10.11 -6.13 -0.43
N LEU A 135 10.26 -4.94 -1.04
CA LEU A 135 9.78 -4.65 -2.39
C LEU A 135 10.58 -5.36 -3.49
N GLY A 136 11.87 -5.64 -3.25
CA GLY A 136 12.74 -6.30 -4.22
C GLY A 136 12.28 -7.71 -4.61
N GLY A 137 11.94 -8.55 -3.63
CA GLY A 137 11.46 -9.91 -3.88
C GLY A 137 10.11 -9.94 -4.61
N PHE A 138 9.25 -8.96 -4.34
CA PHE A 138 7.96 -8.81 -5.00
C PHE A 138 8.10 -8.43 -6.48
N LEU A 139 8.99 -7.50 -6.81
CA LEU A 139 9.27 -7.10 -8.20
C LEU A 139 9.89 -8.24 -9.01
N VAL A 140 10.75 -9.06 -8.40
CA VAL A 140 11.33 -10.25 -9.03
C VAL A 140 10.25 -11.29 -9.32
N ALA A 141 9.38 -11.60 -8.35
CA ALA A 141 8.28 -12.52 -8.56
C ALA A 141 7.33 -12.04 -9.68
N TRP A 142 7.02 -10.74 -9.73
CA TRP A 142 6.21 -10.15 -10.80
C TRP A 142 6.89 -10.22 -12.17
N ALA A 143 8.19 -9.92 -12.24
CA ALA A 143 8.97 -10.01 -13.47
C ALA A 143 9.00 -11.45 -14.01
N ILE A 144 9.09 -12.46 -13.14
CA ILE A 144 9.02 -13.88 -13.52
C ILE A 144 7.64 -14.19 -14.11
N THR A 145 6.55 -13.75 -13.49
CA THR A 145 5.20 -13.98 -14.00
C THR A 145 5.00 -13.35 -15.37
N VAL A 146 5.47 -12.10 -15.57
CA VAL A 146 5.43 -11.42 -16.86
C VAL A 146 6.30 -12.13 -17.89
N ALA A 147 7.50 -12.58 -17.53
CA ALA A 147 8.39 -13.30 -18.41
C ALA A 147 7.81 -14.66 -18.85
N VAL A 148 7.12 -15.38 -17.96
CA VAL A 148 6.43 -16.64 -18.30
C VAL A 148 5.23 -16.36 -19.20
N ALA A 149 4.48 -15.29 -18.95
CA ALA A 149 3.34 -14.91 -19.78
C ALA A 149 3.75 -14.44 -21.19
N LEU A 150 4.92 -13.78 -21.33
CA LEU A 150 5.45 -13.32 -22.62
C LEU A 150 6.27 -14.37 -23.35
N GLY A 151 6.98 -15.25 -22.63
CA GLY A 151 7.82 -16.31 -23.21
C GLY A 151 7.04 -17.57 -23.60
N GLY A 152 5.76 -17.66 -23.23
CA GLY A 152 4.83 -18.70 -23.67
C GLY A 152 4.00 -18.34 -24.91
N ALA A 153 4.17 -17.13 -25.47
CA ALA A 153 3.56 -16.65 -26.71
C ALA A 153 4.52 -16.82 -27.90
#